data_AF-A0A6J8E7R2-F1
#
_entry.id   AF-A0A6J8E7R2-F1
#
_cell.length_a   1.000
_cell.length_b   1.000
_cell.length_c   1.000
_cell.angle_alpha   90.00
_cell.angle_beta   90.00
_cell.angle_gamma   90.00
#
_symmetry.space_group_name_H-M   'P 1'
#
loop_
_entity.id
_entity.type
_entity.pdbx_description
1 polymer ?
#
loop_
_entity_poly.entity_id
_entity_poly.type
_entity_poly.pdbx_seq_one_letter_code
_entity_poly.pdbx_strand_id
1 'polypeptide(L)'
;MFRAAILRFDFIVCLVVCQHILNCVVHLSYFLQDISCDMLSAIDECRVVISQLERMRQDDTIWESLFEEVKNIANEHDIEPSCPRQVGRQQNRANVPVDSASDYWRRVLYYVFLDHLINELQQRLIVTEPRFQANCLLPSQATKNQITDAKVDELFTAYRTDIPGDLDFFKTEVDRWIIRWGLSAQKPSSL
;
A
#
# COMPACT_ATOMS: atom_id res chain seq x y z
N MET A 1 7.40 -21.64 27.72
CA MET A 1 8.13 -20.57 27.00
C MET A 1 7.18 -19.64 26.25
N PHE A 2 6.26 -20.16 25.41
CA PHE A 2 5.30 -19.34 24.62
C PHE A 2 4.31 -18.51 25.45
N ARG A 3 3.73 -19.08 26.51
CA ARG A 3 2.77 -18.36 27.39
C ARG A 3 3.38 -17.08 27.98
N ALA A 4 4.62 -17.15 28.47
CA ALA A 4 5.30 -15.99 29.05
C ALA A 4 5.68 -14.92 28.01
N ALA A 5 5.73 -15.26 26.72
CA ALA A 5 6.01 -14.31 25.64
C ALA A 5 4.73 -13.62 25.14
N ILE A 6 3.64 -14.37 25.01
CA ILE A 6 2.33 -13.86 24.56
C ILE A 6 1.68 -12.96 25.63
N LEU A 7 1.96 -13.22 26.91
CA LEU A 7 1.48 -12.40 28.04
C LEU A 7 2.40 -11.20 28.37
N ARG A 8 3.23 -10.76 27.42
CA ARG A 8 3.98 -9.51 27.59
C ARG A 8 3.19 -8.35 27.01
N PHE A 9 3.26 -7.20 27.66
CA PHE A 9 2.57 -6.00 27.19
C PHE A 9 2.99 -5.59 25.78
N ASP A 10 4.28 -5.74 25.44
CA ASP A 10 4.80 -5.48 24.09
C ASP A 10 4.14 -6.35 23.02
N PHE A 11 3.92 -7.63 23.31
CA PHE A 11 3.21 -8.55 22.41
C PHE A 11 1.75 -8.14 22.21
N ILE A 12 1.03 -7.82 23.29
CA ILE A 12 -0.39 -7.45 23.22
C ILE A 12 -0.57 -6.18 22.38
N VAL A 13 0.24 -5.15 22.64
CA VAL A 13 0.22 -3.91 21.85
C VAL A 13 0.49 -4.20 20.38
N CYS A 14 1.52 -5.00 20.09
CA CYS A 14 1.85 -5.38 18.71
C CYS A 14 0.70 -6.12 18.03
N LEU A 15 0.06 -7.06 18.73
CA LEU A 15 -1.04 -7.85 18.18
C LEU A 15 -2.24 -6.97 17.82
N VAL A 16 -2.70 -6.13 18.75
CA VAL A 16 -3.87 -5.24 18.52
C VAL A 16 -3.60 -4.27 17.38
N VAL A 17 -2.42 -3.62 17.38
CA VAL A 17 -2.02 -2.69 16.31
C VAL A 17 -1.92 -3.40 14.97
N CYS A 18 -1.28 -4.57 14.92
CA CYS A 18 -1.15 -5.35 13.71
C CYS A 18 -2.51 -5.81 13.17
N GLN A 19 -3.37 -6.33 14.02
CA GLN A 19 -4.71 -6.74 13.64
C GLN A 19 -5.49 -5.57 13.03
N HIS A 20 -5.48 -4.41 13.68
CA HIS A 20 -6.21 -3.24 13.21
C HIS A 20 -5.70 -2.73 11.85
N ILE A 21 -4.39 -2.52 11.72
CA ILE A 21 -3.80 -2.01 10.48
C ILE A 21 -3.91 -3.03 9.35
N LEU A 22 -3.64 -4.31 9.61
CA LEU A 22 -3.68 -5.33 8.57
C LEU A 22 -5.09 -5.59 8.07
N ASN A 23 -6.12 -5.39 8.90
CA ASN A 23 -7.51 -5.51 8.48
C ASN A 23 -7.85 -4.56 7.31
N CYS A 24 -7.22 -3.39 7.23
CA CYS A 24 -7.39 -2.44 6.12
C CYS A 24 -6.83 -2.95 4.79
N VAL A 25 -5.79 -3.81 4.81
CA VAL A 25 -5.17 -4.34 3.59
C VAL A 25 -5.72 -5.70 3.18
N VAL A 26 -6.57 -6.34 3.99
CA VAL A 26 -7.11 -7.69 3.69
C VAL A 26 -7.80 -7.74 2.34
N HIS A 27 -8.68 -6.78 2.05
CA HIS A 27 -9.41 -6.74 0.78
C HIS A 27 -8.45 -6.59 -0.41
N LEU A 28 -7.52 -5.64 -0.32
CA LEU A 28 -6.49 -5.43 -1.35
C LEU A 28 -5.61 -6.68 -1.54
N SER A 29 -5.28 -7.38 -0.46
CA SER A 29 -4.49 -8.61 -0.51
C SER A 29 -5.20 -9.73 -1.28
N TYR A 30 -6.50 -9.92 -1.04
CA TYR A 30 -7.31 -10.86 -1.81
C TYR A 30 -7.43 -10.42 -3.28
N PHE A 31 -7.68 -9.14 -3.51
CA PHE A 31 -7.80 -8.58 -4.86
C PHE A 31 -6.54 -8.82 -5.70
N LEU A 32 -5.36 -8.57 -5.12
CA LEU A 32 -4.06 -8.76 -5.80
C LEU A 32 -3.72 -10.23 -6.07
N GLN A 33 -4.33 -11.17 -5.34
CA GLN A 33 -4.11 -12.61 -5.51
C GLN A 33 -5.12 -13.25 -6.47
N ASP A 34 -6.13 -12.50 -6.93
CA ASP A 34 -7.12 -13.00 -7.86
C ASP A 34 -6.51 -13.21 -9.26
N ILE A 35 -6.86 -14.34 -9.91
CA ILE A 35 -6.35 -14.70 -11.24
C ILE A 35 -6.85 -13.72 -12.31
N SER A 36 -8.01 -13.11 -12.08
CA SER A 36 -8.63 -12.11 -12.94
C SER A 36 -8.29 -10.66 -12.54
N CYS A 37 -7.31 -10.47 -11.66
CA CYS A 37 -6.89 -9.15 -11.17
C CYS A 37 -6.53 -8.22 -12.33
N ASP A 38 -7.33 -7.16 -12.49
CA ASP A 38 -6.97 -6.03 -13.34
C ASP A 38 -6.07 -5.09 -12.53
N MET A 39 -4.83 -4.92 -13.00
CA MET A 39 -3.82 -4.19 -12.26
C MET A 39 -4.13 -2.70 -12.13
N LEU A 40 -4.85 -2.10 -13.09
CA LEU A 40 -5.29 -0.71 -12.99
C LEU A 40 -6.35 -0.56 -11.89
N SER A 41 -7.34 -1.46 -11.87
CA SER A 41 -8.32 -1.53 -10.77
C SER A 41 -7.65 -1.78 -9.40
N ALA A 42 -6.59 -2.61 -9.36
CA ALA A 42 -5.84 -2.86 -8.13
C ALA A 42 -5.12 -1.62 -7.61
N ILE A 43 -4.62 -0.76 -8.51
CA ILE A 43 -3.99 0.52 -8.17
C ILE A 43 -5.01 1.49 -7.61
N ASP A 44 -6.20 1.55 -8.22
CA ASP A 44 -7.30 2.37 -7.70
C ASP A 44 -7.67 1.94 -6.28
N GLU A 45 -7.81 0.63 -6.03
CA GLU A 45 -8.05 0.14 -4.66
C GLU A 45 -6.88 0.39 -3.72
N CYS A 46 -5.64 0.30 -4.21
CA CYS A 46 -4.47 0.65 -3.43
C CYS A 46 -4.52 2.13 -2.97
N ARG A 47 -4.99 3.06 -3.81
CA ARG A 47 -5.15 4.48 -3.46
C ARG A 47 -6.21 4.68 -2.36
N VAL A 48 -7.30 3.91 -2.41
CA VAL A 48 -8.34 3.91 -1.38
C VAL A 48 -7.77 3.43 -0.03
N VAL A 49 -7.03 2.32 -0.03
CA VAL A 49 -6.38 1.78 1.17
C VAL A 49 -5.35 2.75 1.74
N ILE A 50 -4.52 3.38 0.91
CA ILE A 50 -3.57 4.42 1.35
C ILE A 50 -4.32 5.57 2.02
N SER A 51 -5.39 6.07 1.40
CA SER A 51 -6.20 7.15 1.96
C SER A 51 -6.84 6.77 3.30
N GLN A 52 -7.25 5.51 3.47
CA GLN A 52 -7.75 5.00 4.74
C GLN A 52 -6.65 4.98 5.82
N LEU A 53 -5.46 4.48 5.50
CA LEU A 53 -4.32 4.44 6.43
C LEU A 53 -3.85 5.85 6.83
N GLU A 54 -3.84 6.80 5.89
CA GLU A 54 -3.52 8.21 6.17
C GLU A 54 -4.55 8.86 7.11
N ARG A 55 -5.83 8.58 6.91
CA ARG A 55 -6.89 9.04 7.83
C ARG A 55 -6.68 8.46 9.23
N MET A 56 -6.37 7.17 9.32
CA MET A 56 -6.08 6.51 10.60
C MET A 56 -4.88 7.11 11.33
N ARG A 57 -3.89 7.57 10.57
CA ARG A 57 -2.71 8.24 11.11
C ARG A 57 -3.04 9.62 11.69
N GLN A 58 -4.00 10.34 11.10
CA GLN A 58 -4.39 11.70 11.48
C GLN A 58 -5.44 11.74 12.60
N ASP A 59 -6.18 10.64 12.80
CA ASP A 59 -7.23 10.54 13.80
C ASP A 59 -6.71 9.97 15.12
N ASP A 60 -6.50 10.87 16.08
CA ASP A 60 -6.05 10.54 17.44
C ASP A 60 -7.00 9.60 18.18
N THR A 61 -8.31 9.67 17.88
CA THR A 61 -9.33 8.89 18.60
C THR A 61 -9.21 7.39 18.31
N ILE A 62 -8.69 7.03 17.13
CA ILE A 62 -8.45 5.63 16.75
C ILE A 62 -7.34 5.06 17.62
N TRP A 63 -6.24 5.79 17.80
CA TRP A 63 -5.16 5.34 18.68
C TRP A 63 -5.63 5.20 20.13
N GLU A 64 -6.40 6.17 20.63
CA GLU A 64 -6.95 6.12 22.00
C GLU A 64 -7.81 4.87 22.20
N SER A 65 -8.72 4.58 21.27
CA SER A 65 -9.56 3.38 21.29
C SER A 65 -8.74 2.08 21.29
N LEU A 66 -7.74 1.99 20.42
CA LEU A 66 -6.84 0.82 20.35
C LEU A 66 -6.05 0.64 21.65
N PHE A 67 -5.57 1.73 22.24
CA PHE A 67 -4.81 1.65 23.48
C PHE A 67 -5.71 1.28 24.68
N GLU A 68 -6.99 1.69 24.69
CA GLU A 68 -7.97 1.18 25.65
C GLU A 68 -8.21 -0.32 25.48
N GLU A 69 -8.35 -0.82 24.25
CA GLU A 69 -8.46 -2.26 23.97
C GLU A 69 -7.24 -3.04 24.50
N VAL A 70 -6.03 -2.54 24.24
CA VAL A 70 -4.79 -3.10 24.78
C VAL A 70 -4.81 -3.15 26.30
N LYS A 71 -5.25 -2.08 26.99
CA LYS A 71 -5.34 -2.06 28.44
C LYS A 71 -6.36 -3.06 28.97
N ASN A 72 -7.50 -3.21 28.30
CA ASN A 72 -8.51 -4.19 28.69
C ASN A 72 -7.96 -5.62 28.61
N ILE A 73 -7.32 -6.00 27.50
CA ILE A 73 -6.70 -7.32 27.33
C ILE A 73 -5.58 -7.54 28.35
N ALA A 74 -4.78 -6.51 28.64
CA ALA A 74 -3.70 -6.59 29.63
C ALA A 74 -4.27 -6.81 31.05
N ASN A 75 -5.33 -6.09 31.42
CA ASN A 75 -5.99 -6.22 32.72
C ASN A 75 -6.63 -7.61 32.91
N GLU A 76 -7.21 -8.21 31.87
CA GLU A 76 -7.75 -9.59 31.92
C GLU A 76 -6.70 -10.66 32.26
N HIS A 77 -5.43 -10.32 32.11
CA HIS A 77 -4.30 -11.21 32.34
C HIS A 77 -3.35 -10.71 33.45
N ASP A 78 -3.77 -9.72 34.25
CA ASP A 78 -2.98 -9.10 35.31
C ASP A 78 -1.61 -8.56 34.83
N ILE A 79 -1.58 -8.00 33.61
CA ILE A 79 -0.38 -7.42 32.99
C ILE A 79 -0.44 -5.89 33.12
N GLU A 80 0.57 -5.31 33.76
CA GLU A 80 0.68 -3.86 33.85
C GLU A 80 1.16 -3.23 32.52
N PRO A 81 0.55 -2.11 32.09
CA PRO A 81 1.06 -1.31 30.98
C PRO A 81 2.51 -0.90 31.22
N SER A 82 3.40 -1.23 30.28
CA SER A 82 4.82 -0.96 30.41
C SER A 82 5.44 -0.50 29.10
N CYS A 83 6.56 0.23 29.21
CA CYS A 83 7.44 0.52 28.09
C CYS A 83 8.74 -0.31 28.23
N PRO A 84 9.35 -0.77 27.13
CA PRO A 84 10.66 -1.38 27.16
C PRO A 84 11.67 -0.44 27.83
N ARG A 85 12.62 -1.02 28.57
CA ARG A 85 13.64 -0.26 29.33
C ARG A 85 14.36 0.73 28.40
N GLN A 86 14.13 2.02 28.60
CA GLN A 86 14.87 3.08 27.92
C GLN A 86 16.27 3.17 28.52
N VAL A 87 17.27 2.67 27.80
CA VAL A 87 18.67 2.82 28.21
C VAL A 87 19.08 4.26 27.94
N GLY A 88 19.81 4.90 28.87
CA GLY A 88 20.22 6.32 28.75
C GLY A 88 21.04 6.65 27.49
N ARG A 89 21.50 5.63 26.75
CA ARG A 89 22.17 5.79 25.45
C ARG A 89 21.68 4.71 24.49
N GLN A 90 20.74 5.05 23.61
CA GLN A 90 20.47 4.26 22.39
C GLN A 90 21.33 4.81 21.25
N GLN A 91 22.10 3.96 20.58
CA GLN A 91 22.98 4.38 19.47
C GLN A 91 22.25 4.49 18.11
N ASN A 92 21.12 3.79 17.96
CA ASN A 92 20.44 3.62 16.67
C ASN A 92 19.09 4.35 16.55
N ARG A 93 18.54 4.89 17.66
CA ARG A 93 17.26 5.62 17.68
C ARG A 93 17.33 6.78 18.67
N ALA A 94 16.62 7.87 18.36
CA ALA A 94 16.50 9.02 19.24
C ALA A 94 15.64 8.67 20.47
N ASN A 95 16.14 8.97 21.67
CA ASN A 95 15.32 8.95 22.89
C ASN A 95 14.39 10.17 22.86
N VAL A 96 13.14 9.97 22.45
CA VAL A 96 12.11 10.99 22.63
C VAL A 96 11.63 10.90 24.09
N PRO A 97 11.56 12.01 24.85
CA PRO A 97 10.89 11.99 26.15
C PRO A 97 9.46 11.52 25.93
N VAL A 98 9.04 10.51 26.69
CA VAL A 98 7.68 10.00 26.59
C VAL A 98 6.97 10.21 27.91
N ASP A 99 5.86 10.95 27.85
CA ASP A 99 5.04 11.32 29.00
C ASP A 99 4.14 10.16 29.49
N SER A 100 3.88 9.14 28.66
CA SER A 100 3.07 7.96 29.00
C SER A 100 3.43 6.69 28.19
N ALA A 101 3.08 5.50 28.70
CA ALA A 101 3.23 4.25 27.92
C ALA A 101 2.45 4.29 26.59
N SER A 102 1.31 4.99 26.55
CA SER A 102 0.51 5.22 25.33
C SER A 102 1.33 5.96 24.27
N ASP A 103 1.91 7.11 24.64
CA ASP A 103 2.70 7.92 23.70
C ASP A 103 3.92 7.18 23.16
N TYR A 104 4.52 6.30 23.98
CA TYR A 104 5.66 5.49 23.57
C TYR A 104 5.27 4.58 22.41
N TRP A 105 4.22 3.78 22.61
CA TRP A 105 3.78 2.79 21.63
C TRP A 105 3.15 3.44 20.41
N ARG A 106 2.47 4.58 20.57
CA ARG A 106 1.97 5.40 19.46
C ARG A 106 3.09 5.78 18.49
N ARG A 107 4.20 6.31 19.03
CA ARG A 107 5.32 6.82 18.22
C ARG A 107 6.20 5.72 17.68
N VAL A 108 6.51 4.70 18.49
CA VAL A 108 7.52 3.68 18.14
C VAL A 108 6.94 2.55 17.28
N LEU A 109 5.63 2.29 17.39
CA LEU A 109 4.97 1.20 16.70
C LEU A 109 3.88 1.70 15.74
N TYR A 110 2.82 2.35 16.25
CA TYR A 110 1.63 2.66 15.44
C TYR A 110 1.95 3.56 14.24
N TYR A 111 2.60 4.70 14.47
CA TYR A 111 3.00 5.60 13.39
C TYR A 111 4.04 5.00 12.46
N VAL A 112 5.06 4.34 13.02
CA VAL A 112 6.11 3.71 12.21
C VAL A 112 5.52 2.65 11.29
N PHE A 113 4.57 1.85 11.77
CA PHE A 113 3.96 0.82 10.95
C PHE A 113 3.04 1.40 9.86
N LEU A 114 2.21 2.39 10.19
CA LEU A 114 1.39 3.10 9.19
C LEU A 114 2.26 3.73 8.10
N ASP A 115 3.30 4.48 8.51
CA ASP A 115 4.20 5.16 7.59
C ASP A 115 4.94 4.17 6.70
N HIS A 116 5.41 3.07 7.27
CA HIS A 116 6.08 2.01 6.51
C HIS A 116 5.12 1.38 5.49
N LEU A 117 3.91 1.00 5.91
CA LEU A 117 2.94 0.34 5.04
C LEU A 117 2.47 1.26 3.90
N ILE A 118 2.20 2.53 4.18
CA ILE A 118 1.86 3.54 3.17
C ILE A 118 2.99 3.66 2.15
N ASN A 119 4.23 3.78 2.62
CA ASN A 119 5.39 3.89 1.73
C ASN A 119 5.56 2.63 0.86
N GLU A 120 5.40 1.42 1.43
CA GLU A 120 5.48 0.17 0.66
C GLU A 120 4.41 0.09 -0.43
N LEU A 121 3.16 0.45 -0.12
CA LEU A 121 2.08 0.48 -1.10
C LEU A 121 2.37 1.51 -2.22
N GLN A 122 2.85 2.70 -1.86
CA GLN A 122 3.23 3.73 -2.83
C GLN A 122 4.37 3.27 -3.75
N GLN A 123 5.46 2.76 -3.18
CA GLN A 123 6.66 2.38 -3.95
C GLN A 123 6.40 1.17 -4.85
N ARG A 124 5.60 0.20 -4.40
CA ARG A 124 5.44 -1.07 -5.12
C ARG A 124 4.29 -1.06 -6.11
N LEU A 125 3.21 -0.32 -5.84
CA LEU A 125 2.00 -0.33 -6.68
C LEU A 125 1.75 1.00 -7.40
N ILE A 126 1.96 2.14 -6.73
CA ILE A 126 1.63 3.46 -7.33
C ILE A 126 2.73 3.93 -8.28
N VAL A 127 4.00 3.86 -7.88
CA VAL A 127 5.14 4.28 -8.73
C VAL A 127 5.23 3.44 -10.01
N THR A 128 4.76 2.20 -9.97
CA THR A 128 4.76 1.27 -11.09
C THR A 128 3.55 1.41 -12.02
N GLU A 129 2.57 2.26 -11.68
CA GLU A 129 1.34 2.47 -12.45
C GLU A 129 1.55 2.73 -13.94
N PRO A 130 2.48 3.62 -14.37
CA PRO A 130 2.68 3.88 -15.80
C PRO A 130 3.04 2.61 -16.58
N ARG A 131 3.67 1.62 -15.93
CA ARG A 131 4.00 0.34 -16.59
C ARG A 131 2.77 -0.51 -16.81
N PHE A 132 1.81 -0.48 -15.89
CA PHE A 132 0.57 -1.23 -15.99
C PHE A 132 -0.43 -0.59 -16.95
N GLN A 133 -0.30 0.71 -17.23
CA GLN A 133 -1.05 1.36 -18.30
C GLN A 133 -0.79 0.72 -19.68
N ALA A 134 0.29 -0.05 -19.86
CA ALA A 134 0.55 -0.78 -21.10
C ALA A 134 -0.56 -1.80 -21.42
N ASN A 135 -1.32 -2.26 -20.41
CA ASN A 135 -2.50 -3.09 -20.63
C ASN A 135 -3.57 -2.38 -21.46
N CYS A 136 -3.59 -1.04 -21.50
CA CYS A 136 -4.48 -0.29 -22.37
C CYS A 136 -4.15 -0.49 -23.86
N LEU A 137 -2.91 -0.90 -24.20
CA LEU A 137 -2.49 -1.18 -25.57
C LEU A 137 -2.98 -2.56 -26.07
N LEU A 138 -3.56 -3.39 -25.19
CA LEU A 138 -4.18 -4.65 -25.61
C LEU A 138 -5.27 -4.37 -26.66
N PRO A 139 -5.34 -5.12 -27.77
CA PRO A 139 -6.30 -4.86 -28.84
C PRO A 139 -7.76 -4.71 -28.39
N SER A 140 -8.16 -5.50 -27.39
CA SER A 140 -9.50 -5.45 -26.78
C SER A 140 -9.79 -4.15 -26.02
N GLN A 141 -8.77 -3.49 -25.46
CA GLN A 141 -8.89 -2.26 -24.66
C GLN A 141 -8.55 -1.01 -25.48
N ALA A 142 -7.54 -1.08 -26.35
CA ALA A 142 -7.11 0.01 -27.22
C ALA A 142 -8.24 0.48 -28.13
N THR A 143 -9.09 -0.44 -28.59
CA THR A 143 -10.26 -0.12 -29.43
C THR A 143 -11.46 0.44 -28.66
N LYS A 144 -11.40 0.52 -27.32
CA LYS A 144 -12.42 1.13 -26.46
C LYS A 144 -12.11 2.59 -26.10
N ASN A 145 -11.16 3.24 -26.78
CA ASN A 145 -10.73 4.63 -26.54
C ASN A 145 -10.28 4.91 -25.09
N GLN A 146 -9.68 3.94 -24.41
CA GLN A 146 -9.16 4.13 -23.05
C GLN A 146 -7.76 4.79 -23.01
N ILE A 147 -7.12 4.94 -24.17
CA ILE A 147 -5.81 5.58 -24.34
C ILE A 147 -6.01 7.05 -24.69
N THR A 148 -5.47 7.92 -23.83
CA THR A 148 -5.35 9.36 -24.04
C THR A 148 -3.91 9.70 -24.37
N ASP A 149 -3.65 10.77 -25.13
CA ASP A 149 -2.29 11.26 -25.42
C ASP A 149 -1.39 11.36 -24.19
N ALA A 150 -1.93 11.82 -23.05
CA ALA A 150 -1.19 11.89 -21.79
C ALA A 150 -0.67 10.51 -21.32
N LYS A 151 -1.49 9.46 -21.44
CA LYS A 151 -1.08 8.09 -21.11
C LYS A 151 -0.04 7.56 -22.09
N VAL A 152 -0.12 7.95 -23.38
CA VAL A 152 0.89 7.58 -24.38
C VAL A 152 2.24 8.21 -24.04
N ASP A 153 2.24 9.47 -23.60
CA ASP A 153 3.46 10.17 -23.16
C ASP A 153 4.06 9.54 -21.90
N GLU A 154 3.22 9.19 -20.92
CA GLU A 154 3.62 8.48 -19.70
C GLU A 154 4.19 7.08 -20.01
N LEU A 155 3.53 6.33 -20.91
CA LEU A 155 3.99 5.02 -21.35
C LEU A 155 5.33 5.09 -22.07
N PHE A 156 5.48 6.05 -22.98
CA PHE A 156 6.76 6.28 -23.66
C PHE A 156 7.87 6.58 -22.67
N THR A 157 7.57 7.39 -21.64
CA THR A 157 8.54 7.70 -20.58
C THR A 157 8.89 6.45 -19.77
N ALA A 158 7.89 5.63 -19.41
CA ALA A 158 8.06 4.42 -18.61
C ALA A 158 8.87 3.33 -19.33
N TYR A 159 8.70 3.21 -20.64
CA TYR A 159 9.35 2.20 -21.50
C TYR A 159 10.39 2.81 -22.44
N ARG A 160 10.93 3.99 -22.11
CA ARG A 160 11.87 4.73 -22.96
C ARG A 160 13.11 3.92 -23.34
N THR A 161 13.54 3.00 -22.49
CA THR A 161 14.67 2.11 -22.76
C THR A 161 14.36 1.01 -23.76
N ASP A 162 13.08 0.66 -23.92
CA ASP A 162 12.62 -0.52 -24.64
C ASP A 162 12.00 -0.14 -26.00
N ILE A 163 11.52 1.10 -26.14
CA ILE A 163 10.87 1.60 -27.36
C ILE A 163 11.91 2.21 -28.30
N PRO A 164 12.00 1.77 -29.56
CA PRO A 164 12.83 2.41 -30.57
C PRO A 164 12.19 3.74 -31.04
N GLY A 165 13.04 4.74 -31.30
CA GLY A 165 12.61 6.00 -31.90
C GLY A 165 12.28 7.10 -30.90
N ASP A 166 11.64 8.15 -31.39
CA ASP A 166 11.18 9.30 -30.61
C ASP A 166 9.68 9.17 -30.25
N LEU A 167 9.19 10.16 -29.49
CA LEU A 167 7.80 10.17 -29.03
C LEU A 167 6.81 10.22 -30.21
N ASP A 168 7.14 10.96 -31.27
CA ASP A 168 6.28 11.11 -32.44
C ASP A 168 6.17 9.79 -33.23
N PHE A 169 7.27 9.06 -33.36
CA PHE A 169 7.28 7.70 -33.89
C PHE A 169 6.37 6.77 -33.07
N PHE A 170 6.50 6.80 -31.74
CA PHE A 170 5.67 5.96 -30.86
C PHE A 170 4.18 6.31 -30.96
N LYS A 171 3.81 7.60 -30.97
CA LYS A 171 2.41 8.04 -31.17
C LYS A 171 1.84 7.53 -32.48
N THR A 172 2.60 7.69 -33.57
CA THR A 172 2.20 7.21 -34.90
C THR A 172 2.00 5.68 -34.91
N GLU A 173 2.86 4.95 -34.22
CA GLU A 173 2.76 3.49 -34.10
C GLU A 173 1.53 3.06 -33.30
N VAL A 174 1.23 3.75 -32.20
CA VAL A 174 0.03 3.50 -31.38
C VAL A 174 -1.24 3.78 -32.19
N ASP A 175 -1.30 4.87 -32.95
CA ASP A 175 -2.44 5.18 -33.82
C ASP A 175 -2.65 4.11 -34.88
N ARG A 176 -1.56 3.70 -35.53
CA ARG A 176 -1.59 2.60 -36.52
C ARG A 176 -2.09 1.30 -35.89
N TRP A 177 -1.64 0.99 -34.67
CA TRP A 177 -2.04 -0.18 -33.92
C TRP A 177 -3.55 -0.16 -33.61
N ILE A 178 -4.07 0.97 -33.14
CA ILE A 178 -5.50 1.15 -32.85
C ILE A 178 -6.33 0.95 -34.13
N ILE A 179 -5.94 1.56 -35.25
CA ILE A 179 -6.64 1.41 -36.54
C ILE A 179 -6.61 -0.05 -37.00
N ARG A 180 -5.44 -0.70 -36.98
CA ARG A 180 -5.27 -2.09 -37.41
C ARG A 180 -6.20 -3.04 -36.65
N TRP A 181 -6.25 -2.90 -35.32
CA TRP A 181 -7.11 -3.75 -34.49
C TRP A 181 -8.57 -3.34 -34.52
N GLY A 182 -8.88 -2.08 -34.84
CA GLY A 182 -10.24 -1.62 -35.15
C GLY A 182 -10.86 -2.34 -36.35
N LEU A 183 -10.03 -2.69 -37.35
CA LEU A 183 -10.45 -3.42 -38.55
C LEU A 183 -10.56 -4.94 -38.35
N SER A 184 -10.00 -5.49 -37.26
CA SER A 184 -10.02 -6.93 -37.00
C SER A 184 -11.30 -7.38 -36.29
N ALA A 185 -11.88 -8.50 -36.74
CA ALA A 185 -13.07 -9.10 -36.14
C ALA A 185 -12.77 -9.84 -34.82
N GLN A 186 -11.57 -10.41 -34.67
CA GLN A 186 -11.11 -11.05 -33.43
C GLN A 186 -10.04 -10.19 -32.77
N LYS A 187 -10.24 -9.90 -31.47
CA LYS A 187 -9.37 -9.02 -30.68
C LYS A 187 -8.89 -9.78 -29.45
N PRO A 188 -7.58 -10.07 -29.33
CA PRO A 188 -7.01 -10.65 -28.13
C PRO A 188 -7.29 -9.76 -26.92
N SER A 189 -7.67 -10.40 -25.80
CA SER A 189 -7.86 -9.75 -24.51
C SER A 189 -6.78 -10.07 -23.48
N SER A 190 -5.85 -10.97 -23.83
CA SER A 190 -4.66 -11.31 -23.07
C SER A 190 -3.44 -11.27 -24.00
N LEU A 191 -2.25 -11.16 -23.41
CA LEU A 191 -0.97 -11.37 -24.09
C LEU A 191 -0.81 -12.83 -24.52
#